data_AF-A0A0B8PAA4-F1
#
_entry.id   AF-A0A0B8PAA4-F1
#
_cell.length_a   1.000
_cell.length_b   1.000
_cell.length_c   1.000
_cell.angle_alpha   90.00
_cell.angle_beta   90.00
_cell.angle_gamma   90.00
#
_symmetry.space_group_name_H-M   'P 1'
#
loop_
_entity.id
_entity.type
_entity.pdbx_description
1 polymer ?
#
loop_
_entity_poly.entity_id
_entity_poly.type
_entity_poly.pdbx_seq_one_letter_code
_entity_poly.pdbx_strand_id
1 'polypeptide(L)'
;MWKWLHPYSNPKTTYNLCGTLLPWFTTLAVVCLTVGTVWGLAFAPSDYQQGDSFRIIYIHVPSAIWSMGAYMSMAIAAFVGLIWQHRLSSLAASAMAPIGAVFTFIALVTGAIWGKPMWGTWWVWDARLTSELVLLFLYLGVIALYHAFDDQKTAAKAAGILAVVALSTYRSFISQLSGGIHCTKVRPSLSLKSLLFLMICCGLCY
;
A
#
# COMPACT_ATOMS: atom_id res chain seq x y z
N MET A 1 23.02 5.24 26.11
CA MET A 1 21.90 4.28 26.09
C MET A 1 20.57 5.04 26.19
N TRP A 2 19.71 4.93 25.17
CA TRP A 2 18.39 5.59 25.13
C TRP A 2 17.43 4.95 26.15
N LYS A 3 17.46 5.42 27.39
CA LYS A 3 16.60 4.92 28.49
C LYS A 3 15.11 5.09 28.21
N TRP A 4 14.71 5.97 27.29
CA TRP A 4 13.32 6.22 26.92
C TRP A 4 12.67 5.13 26.04
N LEU A 5 13.46 4.23 25.42
CA LEU A 5 13.00 3.27 24.41
C LEU A 5 12.81 1.88 25.01
N HIS A 6 13.58 1.60 26.07
CA HIS A 6 13.51 0.36 26.84
C HIS A 6 12.10 -0.02 27.33
N PRO A 7 11.25 0.92 27.78
CA PRO A 7 9.89 0.60 28.24
C PRO A 7 8.98 0.04 27.14
N TYR A 8 9.20 0.39 25.87
CA TYR A 8 8.36 0.00 24.73
C TYR A 8 8.70 -1.39 24.15
N SER A 9 9.72 -2.06 24.70
CA SER A 9 9.94 -3.48 24.39
C SER A 9 8.89 -4.38 25.06
N ASN A 10 8.23 -3.90 26.12
CA ASN A 10 7.14 -4.63 26.77
C ASN A 10 5.83 -4.51 25.95
N PRO A 11 5.18 -5.62 25.56
CA PRO A 11 3.93 -5.58 24.81
C PRO A 11 2.80 -4.79 25.47
N LYS A 12 2.73 -4.79 26.80
CA LYS A 12 1.64 -4.12 27.53
C LYS A 12 1.74 -2.59 27.45
N THR A 13 2.94 -2.03 27.59
CA THR A 13 3.17 -0.59 27.49
C THR A 13 2.96 -0.11 26.06
N THR A 14 3.43 -0.88 25.08
CA THR A 14 3.22 -0.58 23.65
C THR A 14 1.75 -0.65 23.26
N TYR A 15 1.00 -1.65 23.75
CA TYR A 15 -0.44 -1.74 23.52
C TYR A 15 -1.21 -0.54 24.09
N ASN A 16 -0.89 -0.12 25.32
CA ASN A 16 -1.53 1.05 25.95
C ASN A 16 -1.20 2.36 25.21
N LEU A 17 0.03 2.50 24.73
CA LEU A 17 0.44 3.63 23.89
C LEU A 17 -0.35 3.63 22.57
N CYS A 18 -0.40 2.49 21.89
CA CYS A 18 -1.19 2.31 20.68
C CYS A 18 -2.66 2.65 20.94
N GLY A 19 -3.26 2.18 22.03
CA GLY A 19 -4.65 2.47 22.38
C GLY A 19 -4.93 3.96 22.60
N THR A 20 -3.98 4.68 23.20
CA THR A 20 -4.08 6.13 23.40
C THR A 20 -3.95 6.91 22.09
N LEU A 21 -3.05 6.49 21.21
CA LEU A 21 -2.76 7.17 19.94
C LEU A 21 -3.74 6.79 18.81
N LEU A 22 -4.33 5.59 18.89
CA LEU A 22 -5.24 5.05 17.89
C LEU A 22 -6.39 6.01 17.54
N PRO A 23 -7.18 6.55 18.49
CA PRO A 23 -8.30 7.43 18.14
C PRO A 23 -7.82 8.68 17.39
N TRP A 24 -6.70 9.28 17.79
CA TRP A 24 -6.14 10.45 17.11
C TRP A 24 -5.72 10.13 15.68
N PHE A 25 -4.99 9.04 15.47
CA PHE A 25 -4.59 8.63 14.13
C PHE A 25 -5.77 8.19 13.28
N THR A 26 -6.77 7.51 13.85
CA THR A 26 -7.98 7.13 13.12
C THR A 26 -8.78 8.36 12.71
N THR A 27 -9.01 9.33 13.62
CA THR A 27 -9.71 10.57 13.28
C THR A 27 -8.96 11.34 12.20
N LEU A 28 -7.64 11.50 12.34
CA LEU A 28 -6.82 12.18 11.33
C LEU A 28 -6.86 11.46 9.98
N ALA A 29 -6.74 10.13 9.98
CA ALA A 29 -6.80 9.33 8.76
C ALA A 29 -8.16 9.47 8.06
N VAL A 30 -9.27 9.39 8.81
CA VAL A 30 -10.62 9.54 8.25
C VAL A 30 -10.81 10.95 7.68
N VAL A 31 -10.40 12.00 8.40
CA VAL A 31 -10.48 13.38 7.91
C VAL A 31 -9.63 13.58 6.65
N CYS A 32 -8.37 13.15 6.65
CA CYS A 32 -7.49 13.29 5.49
C CYS A 32 -7.98 12.50 4.28
N LEU A 33 -8.44 11.26 4.48
CA LEU A 33 -8.97 10.42 3.40
C LEU A 33 -10.27 10.98 2.83
N THR A 34 -11.19 11.44 3.68
CA THR A 34 -12.45 12.04 3.22
C THR A 34 -12.21 13.34 2.47
N VAL A 35 -11.42 14.25 3.04
CA VAL A 35 -11.08 15.52 2.38
C VAL A 35 -10.34 15.27 1.07
N GLY A 36 -9.31 14.42 1.06
CA GLY A 36 -8.53 14.10 -0.14
C GLY A 36 -9.38 13.45 -1.23
N THR A 37 -10.28 12.53 -0.86
CA THR A 37 -11.19 11.85 -1.79
C THR A 37 -12.23 12.80 -2.37
N VAL A 38 -12.88 13.62 -1.53
CA VAL A 38 -13.85 14.62 -1.99
C VAL A 38 -13.16 15.65 -2.88
N TRP A 39 -11.96 16.10 -2.51
CA TRP A 39 -11.21 17.07 -3.29
C TRP A 39 -10.83 16.52 -4.67
N GLY A 40 -10.28 15.29 -4.70
CA GLY A 40 -9.87 14.62 -5.94
C GLY A 40 -11.03 14.26 -6.86
N LEU A 41 -12.18 13.86 -6.34
CA LEU A 41 -13.34 13.49 -7.16
C LEU A 41 -14.20 14.69 -7.58
N ALA A 42 -14.41 15.68 -6.71
CA ALA A 42 -15.32 16.78 -6.99
C ALA A 42 -14.64 17.95 -7.72
N PHE A 43 -13.39 18.29 -7.36
CA PHE A 43 -12.74 19.52 -7.80
C PHE A 43 -11.61 19.32 -8.81
N ALA A 44 -11.17 18.09 -9.08
CA ALA A 44 -10.17 17.84 -10.11
C ALA A 44 -10.73 18.17 -11.50
N PRO A 45 -10.02 18.97 -12.32
CA PRO A 45 -10.45 19.25 -13.68
C PRO A 45 -10.44 17.97 -14.52
N SER A 46 -11.40 17.85 -15.43
CA SER A 46 -11.44 16.76 -16.41
C SER A 46 -10.20 16.80 -17.30
N ASP A 47 -9.60 15.64 -17.55
CA ASP A 47 -8.49 15.54 -18.50
C ASP A 47 -8.98 15.63 -19.95
N TYR A 48 -8.16 16.17 -20.85
CA TYR A 48 -8.51 16.34 -22.27
C TYR A 48 -8.72 15.01 -23.00
N GLN A 49 -8.01 13.95 -22.60
CA GLN A 49 -8.10 12.63 -23.25
C GLN A 49 -8.99 11.65 -22.48
N GLN A 50 -8.99 11.75 -21.15
CA GLN A 50 -9.68 10.77 -20.28
C GLN A 50 -10.98 11.30 -19.67
N GLY A 51 -11.31 12.58 -19.89
CA GLY A 51 -12.50 13.23 -19.36
C GLY A 51 -12.57 13.15 -17.83
N ASP A 52 -13.77 12.93 -17.29
CA ASP A 52 -13.98 12.77 -15.85
C ASP A 52 -13.46 11.44 -15.29
N SER A 53 -13.17 10.45 -16.14
CA SER A 53 -12.60 9.17 -15.70
C SER A 53 -11.22 9.34 -15.06
N PHE A 54 -10.49 10.39 -15.43
CA PHE A 54 -9.21 10.75 -14.82
C PHE A 54 -9.33 10.92 -13.31
N ARG A 55 -10.46 11.41 -12.79
CA ARG A 55 -10.63 11.70 -11.37
C ARG A 55 -10.47 10.46 -10.47
N ILE A 56 -10.73 9.26 -11.02
CA ILE A 56 -10.58 7.97 -10.32
C ILE A 56 -9.12 7.72 -9.93
N ILE A 57 -8.16 8.27 -10.69
CA ILE A 57 -6.73 8.06 -10.46
C ILE A 57 -6.25 8.59 -9.10
N TYR A 58 -6.91 9.62 -8.58
CA TYR A 58 -6.60 10.22 -7.27
C TYR A 58 -6.91 9.29 -6.10
N ILE A 59 -7.74 8.27 -6.30
CA ILE A 59 -7.99 7.20 -5.31
C ILE A 59 -7.14 5.98 -5.66
N HIS A 60 -7.11 5.62 -6.94
CA HIS A 60 -6.45 4.41 -7.41
C HIS A 60 -4.94 4.40 -7.11
N VAL A 61 -4.22 5.47 -7.50
CA VAL A 61 -2.75 5.52 -7.38
C VAL A 61 -2.29 5.50 -5.92
N PRO A 62 -2.85 6.31 -5.00
CA PRO A 62 -2.50 6.19 -3.59
C PRO A 62 -2.81 4.81 -3.03
N SER A 63 -3.94 4.20 -3.41
CA SER A 63 -4.31 2.86 -2.93
C SER A 63 -3.31 1.80 -3.39
N ALA A 64 -2.84 1.85 -4.64
CA ALA A 64 -1.83 0.94 -5.17
C ALA A 64 -0.44 1.16 -4.54
N ILE A 65 -0.08 2.40 -4.19
CA ILE A 65 1.17 2.66 -3.47
C ILE A 65 1.09 2.11 -2.03
N TRP A 66 -0.03 2.33 -1.35
CA TRP A 66 -0.23 1.87 0.03
C TRP A 66 -0.38 0.35 0.13
N SER A 67 -0.97 -0.33 -0.85
CA SER A 67 -1.02 -1.79 -0.89
C SER A 67 0.39 -2.37 -0.90
N MET A 68 1.24 -1.92 -1.81
CA MET A 68 2.61 -2.43 -1.93
C MET A 68 3.51 -1.99 -0.78
N GLY A 69 3.36 -0.74 -0.33
CA GLY A 69 4.08 -0.21 0.82
C GLY A 69 3.78 -0.99 2.10
N ALA A 70 2.50 -1.26 2.36
CA ALA A 70 2.09 -2.09 3.48
C ALA A 70 2.63 -3.51 3.38
N TYR A 71 2.72 -4.08 2.17
CA TYR A 71 3.23 -5.43 1.95
C TYR A 71 4.72 -5.49 2.24
N MET A 72 5.48 -4.49 1.77
CA MET A 72 6.90 -4.38 2.05
C MET A 72 7.17 -4.16 3.54
N SER A 73 6.43 -3.27 4.19
CA SER A 73 6.60 -3.04 5.63
C SER A 73 6.22 -4.26 6.47
N MET A 74 5.17 -5.00 6.08
CA MET A 74 4.82 -6.28 6.70
C MET A 74 5.93 -7.32 6.51
N ALA A 75 6.53 -7.41 5.32
CA ALA A 75 7.64 -8.32 5.05
C ALA A 75 8.89 -7.97 5.88
N ILE A 76 9.22 -6.68 6.03
CA ILE A 76 10.30 -6.20 6.90
C ILE A 76 10.00 -6.55 8.36
N ALA A 77 8.78 -6.30 8.84
CA ALA A 77 8.39 -6.64 10.21
C ALA A 77 8.50 -8.15 10.46
N ALA A 78 8.06 -8.98 9.51
CA ALA A 78 8.19 -10.42 9.59
C ALA A 78 9.67 -10.88 9.59
N PHE A 79 10.52 -10.26 8.75
CA PHE A 79 11.96 -10.54 8.70
C PHE A 79 12.70 -10.17 9.99
N VAL A 80 12.39 -9.01 10.57
CA VAL A 80 12.93 -8.61 11.88
C VAL A 80 12.50 -9.60 12.96
N GLY A 81 11.26 -10.09 12.90
CA GLY A 81 10.75 -11.12 13.80
C GLY A 81 11.47 -12.45 13.66
N LEU A 82 11.84 -12.81 12.43
CA LEU A 82 12.60 -14.03 12.17
C LEU A 82 14.01 -13.96 12.77
N ILE A 83 14.75 -12.86 12.54
CA ILE A 83 16.15 -12.75 13.01
C ILE A 83 16.21 -12.51 14.53
N TRP A 84 15.45 -11.55 15.03
CA TRP A 84 15.54 -11.11 16.43
C TRP A 84 14.51 -11.76 17.35
N GLN A 85 13.62 -12.63 16.83
CA GLN A 85 12.59 -13.34 17.61
C GLN A 85 11.76 -12.40 18.49
N HIS A 86 11.52 -11.19 17.99
CA HIS A 86 10.85 -10.12 18.74
C HIS A 86 9.33 -10.24 18.61
N ARG A 87 8.63 -10.54 19.72
CA ARG A 87 7.17 -10.75 19.74
C ARG A 87 6.35 -9.61 19.14
N LEU A 88 6.79 -8.36 19.27
CA LEU A 88 6.10 -7.20 18.70
C LEU A 88 6.07 -7.21 17.16
N SER A 89 7.08 -7.76 16.50
CA SER A 89 7.16 -7.68 15.04
C SER A 89 6.16 -8.64 14.38
N SER A 90 5.95 -9.82 14.97
CA SER A 90 4.93 -10.78 14.53
C SER A 90 3.52 -10.20 14.72
N LEU A 91 3.27 -9.50 15.84
CA LEU A 91 2.02 -8.78 16.08
C LEU A 91 1.81 -7.62 15.09
N ALA A 92 2.87 -6.88 14.75
CA ALA A 92 2.79 -5.84 13.74
C ALA A 92 2.47 -6.43 12.36
N ALA A 93 3.16 -7.51 11.96
CA ALA A 93 2.92 -8.16 10.67
C ALA A 93 1.48 -8.70 10.53
N SER A 94 0.93 -9.30 11.59
CA SER A 94 -0.46 -9.78 11.56
C SER A 94 -1.49 -8.64 11.50
N ALA A 95 -1.22 -7.51 12.15
CA ALA A 95 -2.07 -6.32 12.08
C ALA A 95 -2.03 -5.62 10.71
N MET A 96 -0.89 -5.67 10.01
CA MET A 96 -0.72 -5.02 8.70
C MET A 96 -1.37 -5.79 7.55
N ALA A 97 -1.48 -7.12 7.67
CA ALA A 97 -2.05 -7.97 6.63
C ALA A 97 -3.48 -7.57 6.18
N PRO A 98 -4.47 -7.40 7.07
CA PRO A 98 -5.82 -7.01 6.66
C PRO A 98 -5.88 -5.59 6.08
N ILE A 99 -5.08 -4.66 6.60
CA ILE A 99 -5.03 -3.27 6.12
C ILE A 99 -4.53 -3.24 4.66
N GLY A 100 -3.43 -3.94 4.39
CA GLY A 100 -2.89 -4.06 3.04
C GLY A 100 -3.86 -4.73 2.07
N ALA A 101 -4.55 -5.79 2.49
CA ALA A 101 -5.55 -6.47 1.68
C ALA A 101 -6.69 -5.53 1.23
N VAL A 102 -7.16 -4.66 2.12
CA VAL A 102 -8.20 -3.66 1.80
C VAL A 102 -7.70 -2.67 0.76
N PHE A 103 -6.47 -2.15 0.89
CA PHE A 103 -5.90 -1.24 -0.11
C PHE A 103 -5.71 -1.91 -1.46
N THR A 104 -5.24 -3.16 -1.50
CA THR A 104 -5.12 -3.94 -2.74
C THR A 104 -6.48 -4.13 -3.39
N PHE A 105 -7.51 -4.47 -2.62
CA PHE A 105 -8.86 -4.64 -3.13
C PHE A 105 -9.42 -3.33 -3.71
N ILE A 106 -9.25 -2.20 -3.01
CA ILE A 106 -9.65 -0.88 -3.52
C ILE A 106 -8.89 -0.55 -4.81
N ALA A 107 -7.58 -0.80 -4.86
CA ALA A 107 -6.77 -0.57 -6.06
C ALA A 107 -7.27 -1.40 -7.25
N LEU A 108 -7.61 -2.67 -7.05
CA LEU A 108 -8.15 -3.55 -8.10
C LEU A 108 -9.52 -3.08 -8.61
N VAL A 109 -10.45 -2.76 -7.71
CA VAL A 109 -11.79 -2.29 -8.09
C VAL A 109 -11.71 -0.96 -8.82
N THR A 110 -10.96 0.00 -8.27
CA THR A 110 -10.79 1.31 -8.91
C THR A 110 -10.05 1.22 -10.25
N GLY A 111 -9.07 0.31 -10.37
CA GLY A 111 -8.37 0.03 -11.62
C GLY A 111 -9.29 -0.58 -12.68
N ALA A 112 -10.16 -1.52 -12.29
CA ALA A 112 -11.14 -2.13 -13.18
C ALA A 112 -12.19 -1.12 -13.68
N ILE A 113 -12.66 -0.23 -12.80
CA ILE A 113 -13.59 0.85 -13.17
C ILE A 113 -12.92 1.83 -14.15
N TRP A 114 -11.65 2.17 -13.94
CA TRP A 114 -10.88 3.03 -14.84
C TRP A 114 -10.56 2.33 -16.18
N GLY A 115 -10.44 1.00 -16.21
CA GLY A 115 -10.20 0.23 -17.43
C GLY A 115 -11.31 0.34 -18.46
N LYS A 116 -12.59 0.41 -18.04
CA LYS A 116 -13.74 0.46 -18.95
C LYS A 116 -13.71 1.64 -19.94
N PRO A 117 -13.53 2.91 -19.52
CA PRO A 117 -13.45 4.04 -20.44
C PRO A 117 -12.15 4.04 -21.27
N MET A 118 -11.07 3.48 -20.75
CA MET A 118 -9.76 3.54 -21.40
C MET A 118 -9.49 2.43 -22.42
N TRP A 119 -9.93 1.22 -22.12
CA TRP A 119 -9.64 0.01 -22.90
C TRP A 119 -10.90 -0.70 -23.42
N GLY A 120 -12.09 -0.19 -23.07
CA GLY A 120 -13.37 -0.78 -23.44
C GLY A 120 -13.74 -2.03 -22.64
N THR A 121 -12.88 -2.48 -21.73
CA THR A 121 -13.09 -3.67 -20.90
C THR A 121 -12.77 -3.39 -19.43
N TRP A 122 -13.43 -4.10 -18.51
CA TRP A 122 -13.20 -3.95 -17.08
C TRP A 122 -11.92 -4.63 -16.59
N TRP A 123 -11.42 -5.60 -17.36
CA TRP A 123 -10.25 -6.38 -16.98
C TRP A 123 -9.40 -6.68 -18.20
N VAL A 124 -8.10 -6.49 -18.04
CA VAL A 124 -7.07 -6.86 -19.02
C VAL A 124 -6.03 -7.65 -18.26
N TRP A 125 -5.60 -8.77 -18.84
CA TRP A 125 -4.55 -9.64 -18.28
C TRP A 125 -3.15 -9.05 -18.49
N ASP A 126 -2.99 -7.76 -18.19
CA ASP A 126 -1.70 -7.08 -18.25
C ASP A 126 -0.89 -7.33 -16.97
N ALA A 127 0.43 -7.20 -17.06
CA ALA A 127 1.36 -7.46 -15.96
C ALA A 127 1.04 -6.62 -14.71
N ARG A 128 0.47 -5.42 -14.87
CA ARG A 128 0.13 -4.50 -13.77
C ARG A 128 -1.05 -5.03 -12.94
N LEU A 129 -2.20 -5.22 -13.60
CA LEU A 129 -3.43 -5.69 -12.95
C LEU A 129 -3.27 -7.09 -12.37
N THR A 130 -2.58 -7.97 -13.10
CA THR A 130 -2.32 -9.34 -12.62
C THR A 130 -1.38 -9.36 -11.42
N SER A 131 -0.36 -8.51 -11.38
CA SER A 131 0.54 -8.43 -10.21
C SER A 131 -0.18 -7.95 -8.94
N GLU A 132 -1.11 -6.99 -9.05
CA GLU A 132 -1.94 -6.55 -7.92
C GLU A 132 -2.95 -7.62 -7.49
N LEU A 133 -3.51 -8.38 -8.44
CA LEU A 133 -4.38 -9.51 -8.11
C LEU A 133 -3.62 -10.60 -7.35
N VAL A 134 -2.41 -10.94 -7.81
CA VAL A 134 -1.54 -11.87 -7.10
C VAL A 134 -1.20 -11.33 -5.70
N LEU A 135 -0.95 -10.02 -5.56
CA LEU A 135 -0.71 -9.38 -4.27
C LEU A 135 -1.89 -9.57 -3.31
N LEU A 136 -3.13 -9.44 -3.80
CA LEU A 136 -4.33 -9.68 -2.98
C LEU A 136 -4.36 -11.12 -2.47
N PHE A 137 -4.08 -12.09 -3.33
CA PHE A 137 -4.04 -13.50 -2.93
C PHE A 137 -2.92 -13.80 -1.93
N LEU A 138 -1.77 -13.13 -2.05
CA LEU A 138 -0.69 -13.24 -1.06
C LEU A 138 -1.15 -12.72 0.30
N TYR A 139 -1.81 -11.57 0.35
CA TYR A 139 -2.39 -11.06 1.59
C TYR A 139 -3.41 -12.02 2.22
N LEU A 140 -4.35 -12.54 1.42
CA LEU A 140 -5.33 -13.51 1.90
C LEU A 140 -4.66 -14.80 2.37
N GLY A 141 -3.62 -15.25 1.68
CA GLY A 141 -2.82 -16.41 2.08
C GLY A 141 -2.13 -16.19 3.42
N VAL A 142 -1.57 -15.00 3.66
CA VAL A 142 -0.98 -14.63 4.96
C VAL A 142 -2.02 -14.62 6.07
N ILE A 143 -3.17 -13.99 5.84
CA ILE A 143 -4.27 -13.93 6.82
C ILE A 143 -4.77 -15.34 7.13
N ALA A 144 -4.97 -16.19 6.12
CA ALA A 144 -5.40 -17.57 6.30
C ALA A 144 -4.35 -18.38 7.10
N LEU A 145 -3.06 -18.18 6.81
CA LEU A 145 -1.98 -18.87 7.52
C LEU A 145 -1.90 -18.47 9.00
N TYR A 146 -2.10 -17.19 9.32
CA TYR A 146 -2.17 -16.71 10.70
C TYR A 146 -3.37 -17.28 11.47
N HIS A 147 -4.50 -17.56 10.81
CA HIS A 147 -5.66 -18.18 11.45
C HIS A 147 -5.56 -19.72 11.52
N ALA A 148 -4.78 -20.35 10.64
CA ALA A 148 -4.65 -21.80 10.58
C ALA A 148 -3.62 -22.37 11.57
N PHE A 149 -2.65 -21.55 12.01
CA PHE A 149 -1.57 -22.00 12.90
C PHE A 149 -1.38 -21.04 14.08
N ASP A 150 -1.46 -21.58 15.31
CA ASP A 150 -1.23 -20.82 16.55
C ASP A 150 0.26 -20.55 16.87
N ASP A 151 1.20 -21.19 16.17
CA ASP A 151 2.63 -21.13 16.51
C ASP A 151 3.37 -19.95 15.86
N GLN A 152 4.08 -19.16 16.66
CA GLN A 152 4.91 -18.02 16.21
C GLN A 152 6.03 -18.42 15.24
N LYS A 153 6.46 -19.69 15.24
CA LYS A 153 7.44 -20.20 14.25
C LYS A 153 6.91 -20.20 12.82
N THR A 154 5.59 -20.21 12.63
CA THR A 154 4.95 -20.17 11.31
C THR A 154 5.07 -18.77 10.68
N ALA A 155 4.98 -17.71 11.50
CA ALA A 155 5.20 -16.33 11.08
C ALA A 155 6.64 -16.12 10.54
N ALA A 156 7.61 -16.82 11.12
CA ALA A 156 9.01 -16.84 10.70
C ALA A 156 9.21 -17.50 9.32
N LYS A 157 8.49 -18.58 9.00
CA LYS A 157 8.54 -19.20 7.66
C LYS A 157 7.84 -18.35 6.59
N ALA A 158 6.73 -17.69 6.95
CA ALA A 158 6.06 -16.75 6.07
C ALA A 158 6.97 -15.57 5.71
N ALA A 159 7.76 -15.05 6.66
CA ALA A 159 8.67 -13.92 6.45
C ALA A 159 9.63 -14.08 5.25
N GLY A 160 10.25 -15.26 5.10
CA GLY A 160 11.22 -15.50 4.02
C GLY A 160 10.57 -15.50 2.63
N ILE A 161 9.39 -16.11 2.51
CA ILE A 161 8.64 -16.16 1.25
C ILE A 161 8.06 -14.78 0.93
N LEU A 162 7.48 -14.10 1.93
CA LEU A 162 6.91 -12.76 1.76
C LEU A 162 7.96 -11.72 1.40
N ALA A 163 9.16 -11.76 1.97
CA ALA A 163 10.22 -10.80 1.68
C ALA A 163 10.74 -10.89 0.24
N VAL A 164 10.92 -12.11 -0.29
CA VAL A 164 11.36 -12.31 -1.68
C VAL A 164 10.29 -11.83 -2.66
N VAL A 165 9.03 -12.17 -2.40
CA VAL A 165 7.91 -11.77 -3.26
C VAL A 165 7.63 -10.26 -3.14
N ALA A 166 7.78 -9.67 -1.96
CA ALA A 166 7.61 -8.23 -1.77
C ALA A 166 8.65 -7.44 -2.56
N LEU A 167 9.91 -7.88 -2.53
CA LEU A 167 10.97 -7.21 -3.28
C LEU A 167 10.76 -7.31 -4.79
N SER A 168 10.32 -8.46 -5.30
CA SER A 168 10.06 -8.63 -6.73
C SER A 168 8.85 -7.82 -7.20
N THR A 169 7.75 -7.80 -6.43
CA THR A 169 6.56 -7.00 -6.74
C THR A 169 6.86 -5.50 -6.66
N TYR A 170 7.55 -5.06 -5.61
CA TYR A 170 7.94 -3.65 -5.45
C TYR A 170 8.87 -3.18 -6.57
N ARG A 171 9.88 -3.98 -6.93
CA ARG A 171 10.78 -3.67 -8.05
C ARG A 171 10.02 -3.58 -9.37
N SER A 172 9.07 -4.49 -9.59
CA SER A 172 8.24 -4.52 -10.80
C SER A 172 7.37 -3.26 -10.90
N PHE A 173 6.80 -2.79 -9.79
CA PHE A 173 6.01 -1.57 -9.75
C PHE A 173 6.84 -0.30 -9.98
N ILE A 174 7.99 -0.17 -9.31
CA ILE A 174 8.91 0.95 -9.55
C ILE A 174 9.39 0.96 -11.01
N SER A 175 9.64 -0.23 -11.58
CA SER A 175 9.98 -0.36 -13.00
C SER A 175 8.84 0.04 -13.93
N GLN A 176 7.58 -0.10 -13.53
CA GLN A 176 6.42 0.34 -14.31
C GLN A 176 6.21 1.85 -14.23
N LEU A 177 6.46 2.44 -13.05
CA LEU A 177 6.46 3.90 -12.87
C LEU A 177 7.58 4.56 -13.68
N SER A 178 8.79 3.99 -13.69
CA SER A 178 9.92 4.51 -14.46
C SER A 178 9.86 4.16 -15.95
N GLY A 179 9.34 2.99 -16.31
CA GLY A 179 9.15 2.55 -17.70
C GLY A 179 8.11 3.38 -18.47
N GLY A 180 7.20 4.06 -17.77
CA GLY A 180 6.30 5.05 -18.37
C GLY A 180 7.00 6.28 -18.98
N ILE A 181 8.28 6.50 -18.68
CA ILE A 181 9.06 7.62 -19.22
C ILE A 181 9.53 7.35 -20.66
N HIS A 182 9.60 6.07 -21.09
CA HIS A 182 10.16 5.71 -22.40
C HIS A 182 9.14 5.43 -23.52
N CYS A 183 7.84 5.41 -23.23
CA CYS A 183 6.81 5.17 -24.23
C CYS A 183 5.75 6.27 -24.22
N THR A 184 6.01 7.38 -24.92
CA THR A 184 5.19 7.94 -26.01
C THR A 184 5.50 9.42 -26.25
N LYS A 185 5.53 9.77 -27.52
CA LYS A 185 5.64 11.09 -28.12
C LYS A 185 4.35 11.89 -27.80
N VAL A 186 4.12 12.28 -26.54
CA VAL A 186 2.99 13.12 -26.13
C VAL A 186 3.51 14.17 -25.15
N ARG A 187 3.35 15.45 -25.49
CA ARG A 187 3.68 16.55 -24.57
C ARG A 187 2.89 16.36 -23.28
N PRO A 188 3.52 16.31 -22.10
CA PRO A 188 2.79 16.24 -20.84
C PRO A 188 2.06 17.57 -20.63
N SER A 189 0.73 17.54 -20.68
CA SER A 189 -0.13 18.59 -20.14
C SER A 189 -0.30 18.47 -18.63
N LEU A 190 0.31 17.46 -17.98
CA LEU A 190 0.48 17.46 -16.53
C LEU A 190 1.40 18.61 -16.16
N SER A 191 0.80 19.70 -15.68
CA SER A 191 1.51 20.82 -15.09
C SER A 191 2.54 20.28 -14.09
N LEU A 192 3.78 20.77 -14.21
CA LEU A 192 4.89 20.48 -13.30
C LEU A 192 4.48 20.60 -11.82
N LYS A 193 3.46 21.41 -11.53
CA LYS A 193 2.85 21.61 -10.21
C LYS A 193 2.09 20.38 -9.67
N SER A 194 1.38 19.63 -10.50
CA SER A 194 0.67 18.41 -10.08
C SER A 194 1.64 17.26 -9.81
N LEU A 195 2.74 17.19 -10.58
CA LEU A 195 3.84 16.27 -10.32
C LEU A 195 4.57 16.64 -9.03
N LEU A 196 4.82 17.94 -8.82
CA LEU A 196 5.43 18.44 -7.58
C LEU A 196 4.55 18.15 -6.35
N PHE A 197 3.23 18.27 -6.48
CA PHE A 197 2.30 17.96 -5.38
C PHE A 197 2.29 16.46 -5.05
N LEU A 198 2.37 15.58 -6.07
CA LEU A 198 2.53 14.14 -5.87
C LEU A 198 3.89 13.79 -5.23
N MET A 199 4.96 14.49 -5.63
CA MET A 199 6.29 14.34 -5.05
C MET A 199 6.43 14.93 -3.65
N ILE A 200 5.66 15.96 -3.30
CA ILE A 200 5.66 16.59 -1.97
C ILE A 200 4.82 15.77 -0.97
N CYS A 201 3.75 15.10 -1.42
CA CYS A 201 3.05 14.10 -0.60
C CYS A 201 3.87 12.81 -0.41
N CYS A 202 4.75 12.48 -1.36
CA CYS A 202 5.82 11.47 -1.20
C CYS A 202 6.98 12.06 -0.41
N GLY A 203 6.83 12.17 0.92
CA GLY A 203 7.92 12.57 1.81
C GLY A 203 9.23 11.84 1.48
N LEU A 204 10.22 12.63 1.07
CA LEU A 204 11.67 12.37 1.06
C LEU A 204 12.15 10.94 0.73
N CYS A 205 12.66 10.78 -0.49
CA CYS A 205 13.90 10.02 -0.71
C CYS A 205 14.70 10.69 -1.84
N TYR A 206 15.48 11.71 -1.46
CA TYR A 206 16.89 11.72 -1.82
C TYR A 206 17.65 10.98 -0.71
#